data_AF-A0A2J6X460-F1
#
_entry.id   AF-A0A2J6X460-F1
#
_cell.length_a   1.000
_cell.length_b   1.000
_cell.length_c   1.000
_cell.angle_alpha   90.00
_cell.angle_beta   90.00
_cell.angle_gamma   90.00
#
_symmetry.space_group_name_H-M   'P 1'
#
loop_
_entity.id
_entity.type
_entity.pdbx_description
1 polymer ?
#
loop_
_entity_poly.entity_id
_entity_poly.type
_entity_poly.pdbx_seq_one_letter_code
_entity_poly.pdbx_strand_id
1 'polypeptide(L)'
;MDKCEILKEVNEWSKDTIKKNPSILNNLKSDSKRAASLIKNTGMEKYLSLDGVYAKALRENEVESFKVIMNLVKAKIKENKYTEDDILLFLGYLSRELTFYESSKDQKESKKDYKQEETQKKEYRKNDLNSKSLTSNPFANLQDMLDKKEGK
;
A
#
# COMPACT_ATOMS: atom_id res chain seq x y z
N MET A 1 -11.06 -4.74 -15.75
CA MET A 1 -11.43 -5.52 -14.55
C MET A 1 -12.34 -4.68 -13.66
N ASP A 2 -13.13 -5.24 -12.73
CA ASP A 2 -13.89 -4.38 -11.81
C ASP A 2 -13.00 -3.76 -10.73
N LYS A 3 -13.32 -2.54 -10.29
CA LYS A 3 -12.53 -1.81 -9.28
C LYS A 3 -12.49 -2.54 -7.94
N CYS A 4 -13.57 -3.21 -7.54
CA CYS A 4 -13.61 -3.95 -6.28
C CYS A 4 -12.74 -5.20 -6.34
N GLU A 5 -12.64 -5.85 -7.50
CA GLU A 5 -11.74 -7.00 -7.72
C GLU A 5 -10.28 -6.56 -7.60
N ILE A 6 -9.90 -5.47 -8.27
CA ILE A 6 -8.55 -4.88 -8.17
C ILE A 6 -8.20 -4.56 -6.70
N LEU A 7 -9.12 -3.95 -5.96
CA LEU A 7 -8.91 -3.61 -4.55
C LEU A 7 -8.68 -4.86 -3.68
N LYS A 8 -9.46 -5.93 -3.89
CA LYS A 8 -9.29 -7.20 -3.18
C LYS A 8 -7.93 -7.81 -3.47
N GLU A 9 -7.55 -7.90 -4.74
CA GLU A 9 -6.26 -8.44 -5.16
C GLU A 9 -5.07 -7.64 -4.59
N VAL A 10 -5.17 -6.30 -4.59
CA VAL A 10 -4.16 -5.43 -3.95
C VAL A 10 -4.04 -5.71 -2.46
N ASN A 11 -5.16 -5.85 -1.75
CA ASN A 11 -5.17 -6.11 -0.32
C ASN A 11 -4.56 -7.50 0.01
N GLU A 12 -4.92 -8.53 -0.74
CA GLU A 12 -4.37 -9.88 -0.57
C GLU A 12 -2.87 -9.91 -0.87
N TRP A 13 -2.47 -9.34 -2.01
CA TRP A 13 -1.06 -9.32 -2.42
C TRP A 13 -0.18 -8.54 -1.44
N SER A 14 -0.64 -7.38 -0.97
CA SER A 14 0.11 -6.55 -0.03
C SER A 14 0.29 -7.24 1.34
N LYS A 15 -0.77 -7.87 1.88
CA LYS A 15 -0.70 -8.68 3.10
C LYS A 15 0.39 -9.75 3.01
N ASP A 16 0.34 -10.53 1.94
CA ASP A 16 1.27 -11.65 1.73
C ASP A 16 2.71 -11.17 1.53
N THR A 17 2.89 -10.11 0.74
CA THR A 17 4.22 -9.57 0.43
C THR A 17 4.88 -8.96 1.65
N ILE A 18 4.15 -8.18 2.45
CA ILE A 18 4.68 -7.55 3.67
C ILE A 18 5.01 -8.61 4.72
N LYS A 19 4.19 -9.66 4.82
CA LYS A 19 4.45 -10.78 5.73
C LYS A 19 5.75 -11.50 5.38
N LYS A 20 6.03 -11.68 4.08
CA LYS A 20 7.24 -12.37 3.59
C LYS A 20 8.48 -11.46 3.63
N ASN A 21 8.33 -10.20 3.23
CA ASN A 21 9.45 -9.26 3.03
C ASN A 21 9.15 -7.89 3.68
N PRO A 22 9.17 -7.80 5.02
CA PRO A 22 8.81 -6.56 5.70
C PRO A 22 9.82 -5.42 5.50
N SER A 23 11.08 -5.73 5.15
CA SER A 23 12.19 -4.79 4.98
C SER A 23 12.07 -3.93 3.71
N ILE A 24 11.37 -4.41 2.69
CA ILE A 24 11.27 -3.72 1.39
C ILE A 24 10.01 -2.84 1.28
N LEU A 25 9.18 -2.76 2.33
CA LEU A 25 7.90 -2.04 2.32
C LEU A 25 8.02 -0.60 1.81
N ASN A 26 8.98 0.17 2.35
CA ASN A 26 9.15 1.57 2.00
C ASN A 26 9.54 1.74 0.52
N ASN A 27 10.39 0.84 0.02
CA ASN A 27 10.80 0.84 -1.37
C ASN A 27 9.64 0.43 -2.29
N LEU A 28 8.87 -0.62 -1.94
CA LEU A 28 7.68 -1.04 -2.69
C LEU A 28 6.64 0.08 -2.84
N LYS A 29 6.41 0.87 -1.79
CA LYS A 29 5.53 2.06 -1.85
C LYS A 29 6.02 3.04 -2.92
N SER A 30 7.31 3.36 -2.90
CA SER A 30 7.92 4.32 -3.82
C SER A 30 7.96 3.80 -5.26
N ASP A 31 8.29 2.52 -5.45
CA ASP A 31 8.39 1.90 -6.76
C ASP A 31 7.01 1.68 -7.38
N SER A 32 5.96 1.44 -6.59
CA SER A 32 4.58 1.41 -7.10
C SER A 32 4.18 2.76 -7.72
N LYS A 33 4.50 3.88 -7.05
CA LYS A 33 4.25 5.24 -7.58
C LYS A 33 5.08 5.51 -8.82
N ARG A 34 6.36 5.13 -8.78
CA ARG A 34 7.30 5.32 -9.87
C ARG A 34 6.86 4.53 -11.11
N ALA A 35 6.48 3.27 -10.94
CA ALA A 35 5.95 2.44 -12.02
C ALA A 35 4.71 3.07 -12.65
N ALA A 36 3.74 3.51 -11.85
CA ALA A 36 2.54 4.18 -12.37
C ALA A 36 2.89 5.45 -13.16
N SER A 37 3.84 6.27 -12.66
CA SER A 37 4.30 7.46 -13.37
C SER A 37 5.03 7.14 -14.67
N LEU A 38 5.89 6.11 -14.68
CA LEU A 38 6.64 5.71 -15.87
C LEU A 38 5.70 5.17 -16.94
N ILE A 39 4.77 4.29 -16.58
CA ILE A 39 3.76 3.76 -17.50
C ILE A 39 2.96 4.91 -18.13
N LYS A 40 2.44 5.85 -17.31
CA LYS A 40 1.71 7.02 -17.82
C LYS A 40 2.51 7.89 -18.80
N ASN A 41 3.81 8.03 -18.56
CA ASN A 41 4.65 8.94 -19.35
C ASN A 41 5.25 8.29 -20.59
N THR A 42 5.51 6.98 -20.55
CA THR A 42 6.27 6.29 -21.61
C THR A 42 5.49 5.16 -22.29
N GLY A 43 4.32 4.81 -21.77
CA GLY A 43 3.53 3.65 -22.19
C GLY A 43 3.99 2.35 -21.53
N MET A 44 3.10 1.36 -21.53
CA MET A 44 3.34 0.04 -20.93
C MET A 44 4.52 -0.70 -21.56
N GLU A 45 4.60 -0.75 -22.89
CA GLU A 45 5.65 -1.49 -23.60
C GLU A 45 7.06 -0.99 -23.23
N LYS A 46 7.24 0.33 -23.21
CA LYS A 46 8.51 0.95 -22.87
C LYS A 46 8.87 0.72 -21.42
N TYR A 47 7.91 0.79 -20.50
CA TYR A 47 8.12 0.44 -19.09
C TYR A 47 8.64 -1.01 -18.94
N LEU A 48 8.04 -1.97 -19.64
CA LEU A 48 8.45 -3.38 -19.56
C LEU A 48 9.88 -3.63 -20.07
N SER A 49 10.37 -2.79 -20.98
CA SER A 49 11.75 -2.86 -21.49
C SER A 49 12.82 -2.35 -20.49
N LEU A 50 12.42 -1.70 -19.39
CA LEU A 50 13.35 -1.05 -18.45
C LEU A 50 14.12 -2.03 -17.56
N ASP A 51 13.77 -3.32 -17.56
CA ASP A 51 14.27 -4.38 -16.67
C ASP A 51 15.81 -4.43 -16.60
N GLY A 52 16.51 -4.14 -17.70
CA GLY A 52 17.99 -4.16 -17.77
C GLY A 52 18.69 -2.80 -17.54
N VAL A 53 17.99 -1.69 -17.74
CA VAL A 53 18.58 -0.33 -17.66
C VAL A 53 18.42 0.25 -16.26
N TYR A 54 17.23 0.10 -15.68
CA TYR A 54 16.90 0.67 -14.38
C TYR A 54 17.61 -0.04 -13.22
N ALA A 55 17.86 -1.35 -13.34
CA ALA A 55 18.56 -2.12 -12.32
C ALA A 55 20.01 -1.69 -12.10
N LYS A 56 20.65 -1.01 -13.08
CA LYS A 56 22.04 -0.52 -12.98
C LYS A 56 22.14 0.82 -12.24
N ALA A 57 21.04 1.54 -12.07
CA ALA A 57 21.01 2.88 -11.49
C ALA A 57 20.50 2.91 -10.03
N LEU A 58 20.04 1.77 -9.51
CA LEU A 58 19.41 1.66 -8.19
C LEU A 58 20.32 0.92 -7.20
N ARG A 59 20.14 1.20 -5.91
CA ARG A 59 20.80 0.42 -4.84
C ARG A 59 20.19 -0.98 -4.77
N GLU A 60 20.91 -1.98 -4.26
CA GLU A 60 20.47 -3.39 -4.27
C GLU A 60 19.04 -3.61 -3.72
N ASN A 61 18.71 -2.97 -2.60
CA ASN A 61 17.39 -3.06 -1.97
C ASN A 61 16.27 -2.31 -2.76
N GLU A 62 16.63 -1.35 -3.60
CA GLU A 62 15.71 -0.67 -4.53
C GLU A 62 15.55 -1.48 -5.83
N VAL A 63 16.61 -2.18 -6.25
CA VAL A 63 16.55 -3.11 -7.39
C VAL A 63 15.60 -4.26 -7.09
N GLU A 64 15.64 -4.80 -5.87
CA GLU A 64 14.75 -5.88 -5.45
C GLU A 64 13.28 -5.47 -5.49
N SER A 65 12.92 -4.35 -4.84
CA SER A 65 11.53 -3.85 -4.84
C SER A 65 11.06 -3.47 -6.24
N PHE A 66 11.92 -2.86 -7.05
CA PHE A 66 11.60 -2.55 -8.44
C PHE A 66 11.29 -3.81 -9.25
N LYS A 67 12.12 -4.86 -9.12
CA LYS A 67 11.89 -6.16 -9.78
C LYS A 67 10.59 -6.81 -9.33
N VAL A 68 10.25 -6.73 -8.03
CA VAL A 68 8.97 -7.23 -7.52
C VAL A 68 7.79 -6.53 -8.19
N ILE A 69 7.79 -5.20 -8.26
CA ILE A 69 6.73 -4.44 -8.93
C ILE A 69 6.68 -4.71 -10.44
N MET A 70 7.84 -4.77 -11.10
CA MET A 70 7.94 -5.11 -12.52
C MET A 70 7.34 -6.49 -12.82
N ASN A 71 7.70 -7.49 -12.02
CA ASN A 71 7.18 -8.85 -12.17
C ASN A 71 5.67 -8.93 -11.90
N LEU A 72 5.19 -8.16 -10.93
CA LEU A 72 3.75 -8.04 -10.64
C LEU A 72 2.99 -7.47 -11.84
N VAL A 73 3.48 -6.37 -12.43
CA VAL A 73 2.89 -5.80 -13.65
C VAL A 73 2.91 -6.79 -14.81
N LYS A 74 4.05 -7.46 -15.05
CA LYS A 74 4.16 -8.50 -16.09
C LYS A 74 3.15 -9.64 -15.86
N ALA A 75 2.94 -10.05 -14.62
CA ALA A 75 1.94 -11.08 -14.29
C ALA A 75 0.52 -10.61 -14.62
N LYS A 76 0.15 -9.38 -14.24
CA LYS A 76 -1.18 -8.82 -14.52
C LYS A 76 -1.48 -8.70 -16.01
N ILE A 77 -0.48 -8.34 -16.82
CA ILE A 77 -0.62 -8.32 -18.28
C ILE A 77 -0.86 -9.73 -18.83
N LYS A 78 -0.10 -10.72 -18.37
CA LYS A 78 -0.24 -12.12 -18.82
C LYS A 78 -1.60 -12.74 -18.49
N GLU A 79 -2.26 -12.26 -17.44
CA GLU A 79 -3.61 -12.71 -17.09
C GLU A 79 -4.66 -12.33 -18.16
N ASN A 80 -4.33 -11.45 -19.12
CA ASN A 80 -5.21 -10.99 -20.22
C ASN A 80 -6.56 -10.39 -19.76
N LYS A 81 -6.68 -10.07 -18.46
CA LYS A 81 -7.87 -9.45 -17.83
C LYS A 81 -7.67 -7.98 -17.47
N TYR A 82 -6.43 -7.53 -17.48
CA TYR A 82 -6.03 -6.19 -17.10
C TYR A 82 -5.75 -5.35 -18.33
N THR A 83 -6.44 -4.22 -18.44
CA THR A 83 -6.06 -3.13 -19.33
C THR A 83 -4.92 -2.31 -18.74
N GLU A 84 -4.32 -1.42 -19.54
CA GLU A 84 -3.33 -0.46 -19.02
C GLU A 84 -3.91 0.40 -17.89
N ASP A 85 -5.15 0.86 -18.03
CA ASP A 85 -5.85 1.64 -16.99
C ASP A 85 -6.09 0.82 -15.71
N ASP A 86 -6.42 -0.47 -15.85
CA ASP A 86 -6.56 -1.37 -14.70
C ASP A 86 -5.22 -1.51 -13.95
N ILE A 87 -4.09 -1.58 -14.66
CA ILE A 87 -2.75 -1.66 -14.06
C ILE A 87 -2.39 -0.35 -13.36
N LEU A 88 -2.71 0.80 -13.96
CA LEU A 88 -2.49 2.10 -13.33
C LEU A 88 -3.33 2.26 -12.05
N LEU A 89 -4.57 1.79 -12.07
CA LEU A 89 -5.44 1.73 -10.89
C LEU A 89 -4.86 0.80 -9.83
N PHE A 90 -4.44 -0.41 -10.23
CA PHE A 90 -3.83 -1.39 -9.35
C PHE A 90 -2.60 -0.81 -8.63
N LEU A 91 -1.66 -0.20 -9.38
CA LEU A 91 -0.44 0.41 -8.81
C LEU A 91 -0.77 1.59 -7.88
N GLY A 92 -1.79 2.38 -8.22
CA GLY A 92 -2.29 3.46 -7.38
C GLY A 92 -2.84 2.96 -6.04
N TYR A 93 -3.71 1.95 -6.08
CA TYR A 93 -4.24 1.32 -4.88
C TYR A 93 -3.15 0.62 -4.06
N LEU A 94 -2.21 -0.06 -4.73
CA LEU A 94 -1.09 -0.71 -4.06
C LEU A 94 -0.27 0.30 -3.27
N SER A 95 0.09 1.43 -3.86
CA SER A 95 0.85 2.46 -3.14
C SER A 95 0.10 2.99 -1.92
N ARG A 96 -1.23 3.15 -2.03
CA ARG A 96 -2.08 3.61 -0.92
C ARG A 96 -2.15 2.57 0.20
N GLU A 97 -2.31 1.30 -0.15
CA GLU A 97 -2.36 0.20 0.80
C GLU A 97 -1.03 0.06 1.56
N LEU A 98 0.09 0.10 0.84
CA LEU A 98 1.43 0.04 1.46
C LEU A 98 1.68 1.22 2.41
N THR A 99 1.15 2.41 2.11
CA THR A 99 1.22 3.58 3.00
C THR A 99 0.45 3.35 4.31
N PHE A 100 -0.69 2.65 4.25
CA PHE A 100 -1.46 2.29 5.44
C PHE A 100 -0.69 1.28 6.32
N TYR A 101 0.01 0.33 5.71
CA TYR A 101 0.85 -0.63 6.45
C TYR A 101 2.02 0.02 7.18
N GLU A 102 2.68 1.00 6.57
CA GLU A 102 3.73 1.79 7.20
C GLU A 102 3.16 2.56 8.41
N SER A 103 2.08 3.32 8.19
CA SER A 103 1.43 4.12 9.24
C SER A 103 0.91 3.27 10.42
N SER A 104 0.47 2.04 10.16
CA SER A 104 -0.04 1.12 11.19
C SER A 104 1.08 0.40 11.96
N LYS A 105 2.29 0.25 11.38
CA LYS A 105 3.48 -0.18 12.11
C LYS A 105 3.96 0.92 13.07
N ASP A 106 4.03 2.16 12.60
CA ASP A 106 4.45 3.32 13.39
C ASP A 106 3.53 3.53 14.61
N GLN A 107 2.22 3.27 14.46
CA GLN A 107 1.26 3.30 15.57
C GLN A 107 1.38 2.12 16.55
N LYS A 108 1.95 0.99 16.14
CA LYS A 108 2.18 -0.18 17.02
C LYS A 108 3.52 -0.10 17.74
N GLU A 109 4.55 0.48 17.12
CA GLU A 109 5.85 0.75 17.73
C GLU A 109 5.74 1.89 18.74
N SER A 110 5.09 3.01 18.38
CA SER A 110 4.84 4.08 19.36
C SER A 110 4.04 3.58 20.58
N LYS A 111 3.06 2.69 20.40
CA LYS A 111 2.33 2.04 21.53
C LYS A 111 3.16 1.04 22.35
N LYS A 112 4.26 0.49 21.81
CA LYS A 112 5.19 -0.37 22.59
C LYS A 112 6.14 0.47 23.43
N ASP A 113 6.61 1.60 22.92
CA ASP A 113 7.48 2.52 23.67
C ASP A 113 6.73 3.19 24.83
N TYR A 114 5.44 3.49 24.65
CA TYR A 114 4.58 3.96 25.76
C TYR A 114 4.40 2.94 26.90
N LYS A 115 4.56 1.63 26.64
CA LYS A 115 4.45 0.60 27.68
C LYS A 115 5.72 0.40 28.51
N GLN A 116 6.89 0.87 28.05
CA GLN A 116 8.11 0.85 28.86
C GLN A 116 8.23 2.08 29.76
N GLU A 117 7.67 3.24 29.37
CA GLU A 117 7.68 4.44 30.22
C GLU A 117 6.53 4.49 31.25
N GLU A 118 5.46 3.71 31.09
CA GLU A 118 4.30 3.71 32.01
C GLU A 118 4.59 3.17 33.43
N THR A 119 5.78 2.64 33.71
CA THR A 119 6.15 2.24 35.09
C THR A 119 6.74 3.37 35.93
N GLN A 120 6.98 4.57 35.38
CA GLN A 120 7.61 5.67 36.15
C GLN A 120 6.83 7.00 36.22
N LYS A 121 5.65 7.13 35.62
CA LYS A 121 4.85 8.37 35.73
C LYS A 121 3.39 8.11 36.06
N LYS A 122 3.14 7.60 37.27
CA LYS A 122 1.83 7.76 37.94
C LYS A 122 1.96 8.76 39.07
N GLU A 123 2.01 10.05 38.74
CA GLU A 123 1.44 11.07 39.61
C GLU A 123 1.23 12.39 38.86
N TYR A 124 0.02 12.96 39.02
CA TYR A 124 -0.48 14.23 38.48
C TYR A 124 -0.78 14.23 36.96
N ARG A 125 -1.95 14.60 36.44
CA ARG A 125 -3.05 15.45 36.93
C ARG A 125 -4.32 15.09 36.15
N LYS A 126 -5.48 15.20 36.81
CA LYS A 126 -6.81 15.31 36.18
C LYS A 126 -6.91 16.65 35.43
N ASN A 127 -7.41 16.65 34.20
CA ASN A 127 -8.62 17.38 33.75
C ASN A 127 -8.73 17.42 32.22
N ASP A 128 -9.95 17.12 31.76
CA ASP A 128 -10.65 17.53 30.53
C ASP A 128 -9.89 17.70 29.20
N LEU A 129 -10.27 16.88 28.21
CA LEU A 129 -10.95 17.33 26.98
C LEU A 129 -11.14 16.18 25.98
N ASN A 130 -12.41 15.76 25.86
CA ASN A 130 -13.09 15.28 24.66
C ASN A 130 -12.22 14.84 23.45
N SER A 131 -11.80 13.57 23.43
CA SER A 131 -11.20 12.96 22.22
C SER A 131 -12.24 12.10 21.51
N LYS A 132 -12.80 12.62 20.41
CA LYS A 132 -13.43 11.78 19.38
C LYS A 132 -12.42 10.73 18.94
N SER A 133 -12.78 9.46 19.13
CA SER A 133 -12.00 8.30 18.70
C SER A 133 -11.75 8.37 17.19
N LEU A 134 -10.51 8.64 16.79
CA LEU A 134 -10.01 8.55 15.41
C LEU A 134 -9.69 7.09 15.05
N THR A 135 -10.68 6.22 15.22
CA THR A 135 -10.65 4.83 14.74
C THR A 135 -11.61 4.71 13.56
N SER A 136 -11.43 5.53 12.52
CA SER A 136 -12.20 5.39 11.29
C SER A 136 -11.47 4.43 10.36
N ASN A 137 -11.99 3.21 10.25
CA ASN A 137 -11.65 2.25 9.22
C ASN A 137 -11.84 2.94 7.84
N PRO A 138 -10.84 3.03 6.94
CA PRO A 138 -10.92 3.87 5.74
C PRO A 138 -11.95 3.40 4.71
N PHE A 139 -12.55 2.22 4.93
CA PHE A 139 -13.64 1.65 4.13
C PHE A 139 -15.00 1.64 4.86
N ALA A 140 -15.10 2.15 6.10
CA ALA A 140 -16.38 2.19 6.83
C ALA A 140 -17.46 2.98 6.06
N ASN A 141 -17.08 4.10 5.45
CA ASN A 141 -18.00 4.88 4.63
C ASN A 141 -18.36 4.20 3.28
N LEU A 142 -17.56 3.25 2.81
CA LEU A 142 -17.86 2.47 1.60
C LEU A 142 -18.81 1.32 1.91
N GLN A 143 -18.66 0.68 3.07
CA GLN A 143 -19.58 -0.34 3.57
C GLN A 143 -20.98 0.26 3.82
N ASP A 144 -21.06 1.42 4.49
CA ASP A 144 -22.31 2.15 4.72
C ASP A 144 -23.01 2.62 3.43
N MET A 145 -22.25 2.83 2.34
CA MET A 145 -22.81 3.20 1.04
C MET A 145 -23.31 1.99 0.23
N LEU A 146 -22.73 0.80 0.46
CA LEU A 146 -23.20 -0.46 -0.13
C LEU A 146 -24.47 -0.95 0.57
N ASP A 147 -24.50 -0.90 1.90
CA ASP A 147 -25.65 -1.34 2.70
C ASP A 147 -26.88 -0.43 2.51
N LYS A 148 -26.70 0.83 2.12
CA LYS A 148 -27.80 1.76 1.79
C LYS A 148 -28.40 1.58 0.39
N LYS A 149 -27.73 0.85 -0.51
CA LYS A 149 -28.23 0.64 -1.89
C LYS A 149 -29.13 -0.58 -2.06
N GLU A 150 -29.25 -1.44 -1.04
CA GLU A 150 -30.16 -2.60 -1.06
C GLU A 150 -31.45 -2.37 -0.27
N GLY A 151 -31.74 -1.14 0.16
CA GLY A 151 -32.89 -0.84 1.02
C GLY A 151 -33.60 0.46 0.68
N LYS A 152 -34.08 0.61 -0.57
CA LYS A 152 -35.34 1.29 -0.99
C LYS A 152 -35.31 1.67 -2.47
#